data_AF-A0A945WEK5-F1
#
_entry.id   AF-A0A945WEK5-F1
#
_cell.length_a   1.000
_cell.length_b   1.000
_cell.length_c   1.000
_cell.angle_alpha   90.00
_cell.angle_beta   90.00
_cell.angle_gamma   90.00
#
_symmetry.space_group_name_H-M   'P 1'
#
loop_
_entity.id
_entity.type
_entity.pdbx_description
1 polymer ?
#
loop_
_entity_poly.entity_id
_entity_poly.type
_entity_poly.pdbx_seq_one_letter_code
_entity_poly.pdbx_strand_id
1 'polypeptide(L)'
;MNKTVSVIGIALLFAGVSACGGGEEATTETSAEPMEIYTPEPEASPNGVGPVSSVELGEIDAALAAEGGGIFSQMCVACHKMDKRHVGPGLDGVLDKRSPEWVMNMILNPEQMVKEDPQAKALFAEYLSPMANQNLTEDQARAVLEYFRSYTPTETE
;
A
#
# COMPACT_ATOMS: atom_id res chain seq x y z
N MET A 1 39.09 19.27 25.77
CA MET A 1 39.93 18.64 26.82
C MET A 1 39.67 17.13 26.76
N ASN A 2 40.60 16.30 26.25
CA ASN A 2 41.51 15.45 27.06
C ASN A 2 40.91 15.02 28.43
N LYS A 3 40.89 13.72 28.76
CA LYS A 3 42.09 12.88 28.96
C LYS A 3 41.92 11.42 28.53
N THR A 4 43.01 10.90 27.97
CA THR A 4 43.36 9.48 27.87
C THR A 4 43.84 8.94 29.23
N VAL A 5 43.54 7.66 29.50
CA VAL A 5 44.25 6.76 30.43
C VAL A 5 44.38 5.40 29.70
N SER A 6 45.36 4.55 30.04
CA SER A 6 45.72 3.38 29.21
C SER A 6 46.41 2.28 30.02
N VAL A 7 46.60 1.11 29.39
CA VAL A 7 47.35 -0.09 29.87
C VAL A 7 46.61 -0.81 31.03
N ILE A 8 46.51 -2.14 31.18
CA ILE A 8 47.41 -3.30 31.07
C ILE A 8 46.53 -4.56 30.80
N GLY A 9 46.91 -5.64 30.11
CA GLY A 9 48.21 -6.03 29.55
C GLY A 9 48.81 -7.30 30.18
N ILE A 10 48.16 -8.47 30.05
CA ILE A 10 48.77 -9.79 30.35
C ILE A 10 48.47 -10.77 29.21
N ALA A 11 49.53 -11.32 28.62
CA ALA A 11 49.46 -12.48 27.75
C ALA A 11 49.97 -13.71 28.52
N LEU A 12 49.30 -14.85 28.36
CA LEU A 12 49.78 -16.15 28.84
C LEU A 12 49.81 -17.13 27.67
N LEU A 13 51.01 -17.39 27.16
CA LEU A 13 51.27 -18.53 26.28
C LEU A 13 51.10 -19.82 27.09
N PHE A 14 50.28 -20.74 26.58
CA PHE A 14 50.46 -22.16 26.82
C PHE A 14 50.51 -22.89 25.48
N ALA A 15 51.72 -23.28 25.07
CA ALA A 15 51.93 -24.20 23.97
C ALA A 15 51.98 -25.63 24.54
N GLY A 16 51.01 -26.46 24.18
CA GLY A 16 50.96 -27.89 24.47
C GLY A 16 50.73 -28.65 23.17
N VAL A 17 51.63 -29.58 22.85
CA VAL A 17 51.66 -30.30 21.56
C VAL A 17 51.29 -31.78 21.71
N SER A 18 50.80 -32.37 20.61
CA SER A 18 50.63 -33.82 20.37
C SER A 18 49.49 -34.50 21.17
N ALA A 19 48.62 -35.33 20.61
CA ALA A 19 48.78 -36.26 19.47
C ALA A 19 47.42 -36.60 18.80
N CYS A 20 47.45 -37.45 17.77
CA CYS A 20 46.36 -37.66 16.81
C CYS A 20 45.52 -38.93 17.06
N GLY A 21 44.23 -38.88 16.70
CA GLY A 21 43.29 -40.00 16.60
C GLY A 21 41.95 -39.69 17.27
N GLY A 22 40.79 -39.80 16.60
CA GLY A 22 40.52 -40.10 15.20
C GLY A 22 39.06 -40.58 15.02
N GLY A 23 38.39 -40.17 13.93
CA GLY A 23 37.03 -40.59 13.60
C GLY A 23 35.95 -39.56 13.92
N GLU A 24 34.99 -39.44 12.99
CA GLU A 24 33.75 -38.66 12.94
C GLU A 24 33.20 -38.04 14.26
N GLU A 25 32.81 -36.77 14.16
CA GLU A 25 31.40 -36.31 14.15
C GLU A 25 31.41 -34.77 14.07
N ALA A 26 31.08 -34.21 12.90
CA ALA A 26 31.00 -32.75 12.74
C ALA A 26 29.64 -32.26 13.25
N THR A 27 29.52 -32.06 14.57
CA THR A 27 28.38 -31.36 15.17
C THR A 27 28.44 -29.87 14.86
N THR A 28 28.18 -29.53 13.60
CA THR A 28 27.60 -28.23 13.26
C THR A 28 26.23 -28.20 13.94
N GLU A 29 26.13 -27.53 15.08
CA GLU A 29 24.85 -27.25 15.69
C GLU A 29 24.04 -26.38 14.72
N THR A 30 23.17 -27.06 13.98
CA THR A 30 22.03 -26.45 13.29
C THR A 30 21.17 -25.80 14.37
N SER A 31 21.40 -24.52 14.62
CA SER A 31 20.50 -23.69 15.42
C SER A 31 19.15 -23.66 14.70
N ALA A 32 18.28 -24.59 15.07
CA ALA A 32 16.91 -24.64 14.62
C ALA A 32 16.17 -23.47 15.28
N GLU A 33 16.27 -22.31 14.66
CA GLU A 33 15.32 -21.23 14.92
C GLU A 33 13.91 -21.81 14.71
N PRO A 34 12.95 -21.54 15.62
CA PRO A 34 11.60 -22.02 15.44
C PRO A 34 11.07 -21.59 14.07
N MET A 35 10.59 -22.55 13.28
CA MET A 35 9.71 -22.23 12.17
C MET A 35 8.46 -21.59 12.77
N GLU A 36 8.42 -20.26 12.79
CA GLU A 36 7.16 -19.56 12.90
C GLU A 36 6.25 -20.07 11.79
N ILE A 37 5.04 -20.47 12.17
CA ILE A 37 4.05 -20.88 11.20
C ILE A 37 3.70 -19.61 10.41
N TYR A 38 4.27 -19.49 9.21
CA TYR A 38 3.84 -18.50 8.23
C TYR A 38 2.40 -18.82 7.83
N THR A 39 1.46 -18.32 8.63
CA THR A 39 0.14 -18.00 8.11
C THR A 39 0.36 -16.96 7.02
N PRO A 40 0.02 -17.24 5.75
CA PRO A 40 0.04 -16.19 4.74
C PRO A 40 -0.85 -15.06 5.25
N GLU A 41 -0.30 -13.84 5.27
CA GLU A 41 -1.08 -12.64 5.49
C GLU A 41 -2.23 -12.66 4.46
N PRO A 42 -3.50 -12.48 4.87
CA PRO A 42 -4.63 -12.68 3.97
C PRO A 42 -4.46 -11.81 2.72
N GLU A 43 -4.31 -12.47 1.57
CA GLU A 43 -4.11 -11.86 0.26
C GLU A 43 -5.08 -10.69 0.10
N ALA A 44 -4.54 -9.49 -0.16
CA ALA A 44 -5.34 -8.28 -0.22
C ALA A 44 -6.46 -8.42 -1.25
N SER A 45 -7.71 -8.19 -0.82
CA SER A 45 -8.87 -8.20 -1.71
C SER A 45 -8.61 -7.26 -2.89
N PRO A 46 -8.73 -7.72 -4.15
CA PRO A 46 -8.55 -6.84 -5.31
C PRO A 46 -9.57 -5.70 -5.33
N ASN A 47 -10.69 -5.87 -4.61
CA ASN A 47 -11.79 -4.93 -4.49
C ASN A 47 -11.69 -4.08 -3.20
N GLY A 48 -10.67 -4.28 -2.37
CA GLY A 48 -10.52 -3.62 -1.08
C GLY A 48 -11.58 -4.06 -0.07
N VAL A 49 -11.99 -3.13 0.80
CA VAL A 49 -12.90 -3.32 1.94
C VAL A 49 -14.05 -2.31 1.90
N GLY A 50 -15.23 -2.76 1.52
CA GLY A 50 -16.44 -1.93 1.51
C GLY A 50 -17.66 -2.68 0.98
N PRO A 51 -18.79 -1.97 0.75
CA PRO A 51 -20.04 -2.58 0.30
C PRO A 51 -20.01 -3.07 -1.15
N VAL A 52 -19.14 -2.52 -1.99
CA VAL A 52 -19.11 -2.81 -3.43
C VAL A 52 -18.27 -4.07 -3.67
N SER A 53 -18.94 -5.13 -4.11
CA SER A 53 -18.30 -6.44 -4.36
C SER A 53 -18.20 -6.82 -5.83
N SER A 54 -18.99 -6.17 -6.71
CA SER A 54 -19.00 -6.36 -8.16
C SER A 54 -19.57 -5.11 -8.84
N VAL A 55 -18.98 -4.69 -9.96
CA VAL A 55 -19.49 -3.59 -10.80
C VAL A 55 -19.57 -4.03 -12.26
N GLU A 56 -20.79 -4.05 -12.81
CA GLU A 56 -20.99 -4.30 -14.24
C GLU A 56 -20.62 -3.06 -15.07
N LEU A 57 -19.71 -3.23 -16.04
CA LEU A 57 -19.24 -2.16 -16.93
C LEU A 57 -19.59 -2.46 -18.38
N GLY A 58 -20.50 -1.65 -18.94
CA GLY A 58 -20.85 -1.66 -20.37
C GLY A 58 -20.05 -0.63 -21.18
N GLU A 59 -20.65 -0.13 -22.26
CA GLU A 59 -20.17 1.08 -22.95
C GLU A 59 -20.13 2.30 -22.00
N ILE A 60 -19.45 3.38 -22.40
CA ILE A 60 -19.39 4.61 -21.59
C ILE A 60 -20.74 5.32 -21.64
N ASP A 61 -21.37 5.51 -20.48
CA ASP A 61 -22.55 6.36 -20.35
C ASP A 61 -22.11 7.83 -20.16
N ALA A 62 -22.27 8.62 -21.21
CA ALA A 62 -21.87 10.02 -21.21
C ALA A 62 -22.70 10.91 -20.26
N ALA A 63 -23.93 10.54 -19.92
CA ALA A 63 -24.76 11.28 -18.98
C ALA A 63 -24.33 10.99 -17.54
N LEU A 64 -24.11 9.73 -17.21
CA LEU A 64 -23.57 9.28 -15.91
C LEU A 64 -22.15 9.81 -15.68
N ALA A 65 -21.30 9.84 -16.71
CA ALA A 65 -19.98 10.48 -16.67
C ALA A 65 -20.06 11.99 -16.40
N ALA A 66 -21.02 12.69 -16.99
CA ALA A 66 -21.22 14.12 -16.76
C ALA A 66 -21.70 14.42 -15.32
N GLU A 67 -22.60 13.58 -14.78
CA GLU A 67 -22.99 13.64 -13.37
C GLU A 67 -21.78 13.40 -12.45
N GLY A 68 -20.99 12.36 -12.72
CA GLY A 68 -19.76 12.04 -11.99
C GLY A 68 -18.74 13.19 -12.00
N GLY A 69 -18.55 13.85 -13.14
CA GLY A 69 -17.69 15.03 -13.27
C GLY A 69 -18.20 16.21 -12.44
N GLY A 70 -19.52 16.37 -12.34
CA GLY A 70 -20.17 17.36 -11.46
C GLY A 70 -19.95 17.07 -9.97
N ILE A 71 -20.05 15.80 -9.55
CA ILE A 71 -19.77 15.37 -8.17
C ILE A 71 -18.28 15.55 -7.86
N PHE A 72 -17.39 15.09 -8.74
CA PHE A 72 -15.94 15.22 -8.62
C PHE A 72 -15.51 16.69 -8.44
N SER A 73 -16.09 17.59 -9.24
CA SER A 73 -15.83 19.03 -9.19
C SER A 73 -16.28 19.71 -7.88
N GLN A 74 -17.19 19.10 -7.13
CA GLN A 74 -17.67 19.62 -5.85
C GLN A 74 -16.92 18.99 -4.66
N MET A 75 -16.68 17.69 -4.71
CA MET A 75 -16.26 16.90 -3.53
C MET A 75 -14.79 16.45 -3.55
N CYS A 76 -14.14 16.42 -4.71
CA CYS A 76 -12.84 15.74 -4.87
C CYS A 76 -11.70 16.69 -5.28
N VAL A 77 -11.97 17.73 -6.07
CA VAL A 77 -10.94 18.65 -6.62
C VAL A 77 -10.17 19.46 -5.57
N ALA A 78 -10.66 19.53 -4.33
CA ALA A 78 -9.93 20.12 -3.20
C ALA A 78 -8.67 19.32 -2.84
N CYS A 79 -8.69 17.99 -3.04
CA CYS A 79 -7.58 17.10 -2.70
C CYS A 79 -6.89 16.51 -3.93
N HIS A 80 -7.64 16.22 -4.99
CA HIS A 80 -7.13 15.55 -6.19
C HIS A 80 -7.03 16.48 -7.40
N LYS A 81 -6.14 16.11 -8.33
CA LYS A 81 -6.16 16.51 -9.74
C LYS A 81 -6.15 15.24 -10.58
N MET A 82 -6.51 15.34 -11.86
CA MET A 82 -6.45 14.17 -12.75
C MET A 82 -4.98 13.88 -13.13
N ASP A 83 -4.29 14.91 -13.62
CA ASP A 83 -2.95 14.85 -14.22
C ASP A 83 -1.78 14.68 -13.25
N LYS A 84 -1.93 15.07 -11.98
CA LYS A 84 -0.79 15.15 -11.04
C LYS A 84 -1.15 14.98 -9.58
N ARG A 85 -0.12 14.67 -8.79
CA ARG A 85 -0.14 14.73 -7.32
C ARG A 85 -0.56 16.13 -6.83
N HIS A 86 -1.43 16.15 -5.82
CA HIS A 86 -1.79 17.34 -5.07
C HIS A 86 -1.76 17.00 -3.57
N VAL A 87 -2.88 17.09 -2.85
CA VAL A 87 -3.02 16.54 -1.48
C VAL A 87 -3.13 15.01 -1.56
N GLY A 88 -3.90 14.51 -2.52
CA GLY A 88 -3.97 13.11 -2.91
C GLY A 88 -3.24 12.80 -4.23
N PRO A 89 -3.26 11.53 -4.67
CA PRO A 89 -2.70 11.10 -5.95
C PRO A 89 -3.40 11.74 -7.16
N GLY A 90 -2.69 11.77 -8.29
CA GLY A 90 -3.31 11.96 -9.59
C GLY A 90 -4.22 10.77 -9.92
N LEU A 91 -5.40 11.05 -10.49
CA LEU A 91 -6.46 10.06 -10.73
C LEU A 91 -6.57 9.60 -12.19
N ASP A 92 -5.80 10.19 -13.09
CA ASP A 92 -5.66 9.67 -14.46
C ASP A 92 -5.06 8.25 -14.46
N GLY A 93 -5.62 7.39 -15.31
CA GLY A 93 -5.32 5.96 -15.34
C GLY A 93 -5.46 5.25 -13.98
N VAL A 94 -6.39 5.66 -13.11
CA VAL A 94 -6.61 4.97 -11.81
C VAL A 94 -7.11 3.55 -11.99
N LEU A 95 -7.93 3.30 -13.03
CA LEU A 95 -8.50 1.99 -13.34
C LEU A 95 -7.52 1.03 -14.03
N ASP A 96 -6.36 1.52 -14.49
CA ASP A 96 -5.24 0.65 -14.88
C ASP A 96 -4.51 0.04 -13.67
N LYS A 97 -4.78 0.58 -12.47
CA LYS A 97 -4.04 0.29 -11.22
C LYS A 97 -4.91 -0.35 -10.14
N ARG A 98 -6.24 -0.20 -10.22
CA ARG A 98 -7.23 -0.59 -9.19
C ARG A 98 -8.51 -1.06 -9.85
N SER A 99 -9.21 -2.02 -9.24
CA SER A 99 -10.51 -2.45 -9.76
C SER A 99 -11.57 -1.33 -9.60
N PRO A 100 -12.63 -1.33 -10.42
CA PRO A 100 -13.78 -0.45 -10.26
C PRO A 100 -14.37 -0.48 -8.84
N GLU A 101 -14.47 -1.68 -8.27
CA GLU A 101 -14.94 -1.95 -6.91
C GLU A 101 -14.01 -1.31 -5.87
N TRP A 102 -12.69 -1.45 -6.02
CA TRP A 102 -11.71 -0.84 -5.11
C TRP A 102 -11.82 0.69 -5.13
N VAL A 103 -11.98 1.30 -6.31
CA VAL A 103 -12.16 2.75 -6.45
C VAL A 103 -13.45 3.21 -5.78
N MET A 104 -14.58 2.51 -5.99
CA MET A 104 -15.84 2.85 -5.32
C MET A 104 -15.75 2.63 -3.80
N ASN A 105 -15.14 1.55 -3.32
CA ASN A 105 -14.94 1.30 -1.88
C ASN A 105 -14.02 2.36 -1.24
N MET A 106 -13.00 2.86 -1.95
CA MET A 106 -12.18 3.98 -1.47
C MET A 106 -12.97 5.29 -1.38
N ILE A 107 -13.91 5.53 -2.29
CA ILE A 107 -14.80 6.70 -2.24
C ILE A 107 -15.81 6.61 -1.10
N LEU A 108 -16.39 5.43 -0.87
CA LEU A 108 -17.49 5.19 0.07
C LEU A 108 -17.03 4.92 1.51
N ASN A 109 -15.83 4.36 1.69
CA ASN A 109 -15.35 3.82 2.97
C ASN A 109 -13.85 4.10 3.24
N PRO A 110 -13.34 5.34 3.03
CA PRO A 110 -11.90 5.62 3.05
C PRO A 110 -11.25 5.33 4.41
N GLU A 111 -11.93 5.53 5.54
CA GLU A 111 -11.35 5.27 6.86
C GLU A 111 -11.08 3.77 7.08
N GLN A 112 -12.02 2.89 6.70
CA GLN A 112 -11.84 1.45 6.87
C GLN A 112 -10.89 0.89 5.80
N MET A 113 -10.93 1.40 4.57
CA MET A 113 -9.94 1.10 3.53
C MET A 113 -8.53 1.34 4.06
N VAL A 114 -8.22 2.55 4.56
CA VAL A 114 -6.89 2.86 5.14
C VAL A 114 -6.58 2.02 6.39
N LYS A 115 -7.59 1.57 7.16
CA LYS A 115 -7.38 0.71 8.33
C LYS A 115 -7.08 -0.76 7.97
N GLU A 116 -7.63 -1.27 6.87
CA GLU A 116 -7.68 -2.71 6.58
C GLU A 116 -6.98 -3.07 5.26
N ASP A 117 -7.23 -2.35 4.16
CA ASP A 117 -6.62 -2.60 2.85
C ASP A 117 -5.14 -2.16 2.76
N PRO A 118 -4.20 -3.06 2.40
CA PRO A 118 -2.77 -2.73 2.25
C PRO A 118 -2.45 -1.65 1.20
N GLN A 119 -3.24 -1.54 0.12
CA GLN A 119 -2.98 -0.55 -0.92
C GLN A 119 -3.39 0.86 -0.47
N ALA A 120 -4.50 0.99 0.25
CA ALA A 120 -4.95 2.23 0.87
C ALA A 120 -4.01 2.65 2.02
N LYS A 121 -3.47 1.71 2.81
CA LYS A 121 -2.40 1.97 3.79
C LYS A 121 -1.15 2.56 3.15
N ALA A 122 -0.69 1.97 2.05
CA ALA A 122 0.48 2.46 1.32
C ALA A 122 0.26 3.88 0.76
N LEU A 123 -0.91 4.15 0.19
CA LEU A 123 -1.31 5.50 -0.24
C LEU A 123 -1.35 6.48 0.94
N PHE A 124 -1.96 6.11 2.07
CA PHE A 124 -1.95 6.98 3.25
C PHE A 124 -0.53 7.28 3.75
N ALA A 125 0.39 6.32 3.72
CA ALA A 125 1.79 6.52 4.09
C ALA A 125 2.55 7.44 3.10
N GLU A 126 2.20 7.42 1.80
CA GLU A 126 2.83 8.26 0.77
C GLU A 126 2.28 9.70 0.73
N TYR A 127 0.99 9.88 1.04
CA TYR A 127 0.30 11.17 0.96
C TYR A 127 0.12 11.86 2.33
N LEU A 128 0.27 11.13 3.43
CA LEU A 128 0.19 11.58 4.83
C LEU A 128 -1.09 12.39 5.17
N SER A 129 -2.13 12.22 4.35
CA SER A 129 -3.37 12.99 4.36
C SER A 129 -4.54 12.01 4.30
N PRO A 130 -5.43 11.97 5.31
CA PRO A 130 -6.58 11.08 5.26
C PRO A 130 -7.58 11.56 4.22
N MET A 131 -8.09 10.65 3.40
CA MET A 131 -9.25 10.92 2.55
C MET A 131 -10.50 10.95 3.43
N ALA A 132 -11.17 12.10 3.51
CA ALA A 132 -12.40 12.23 4.29
C ALA A 132 -13.58 11.60 3.54
N ASN A 133 -14.43 10.85 4.25
CA ASN A 133 -15.66 10.32 3.68
C ASN A 133 -16.62 11.46 3.27
N GLN A 134 -16.96 11.52 1.98
CA GLN A 134 -17.85 12.54 1.42
C GLN A 134 -19.34 12.19 1.59
N ASN A 135 -19.65 11.03 2.20
CA ASN A 135 -21.00 10.51 2.41
C ASN A 135 -21.82 10.38 1.13
N LEU A 136 -21.15 9.99 0.03
CA LEU A 136 -21.80 9.71 -1.25
C LEU A 136 -22.61 8.40 -1.16
N THR A 137 -23.69 8.32 -1.94
CA THR A 137 -24.38 7.05 -2.20
C THR A 137 -23.57 6.17 -3.15
N GLU A 138 -23.90 4.88 -3.23
CA GLU A 138 -23.29 3.96 -4.19
C GLU A 138 -23.50 4.43 -5.64
N ASP A 139 -24.69 4.93 -5.98
CA ASP A 139 -24.99 5.52 -7.30
C ASP A 139 -24.09 6.74 -7.61
N GLN A 140 -23.85 7.61 -6.62
CA GLN A 140 -22.96 8.76 -6.77
C GLN A 140 -21.50 8.35 -6.93
N ALA A 141 -21.04 7.34 -6.20
CA ALA A 141 -19.71 6.75 -6.40
C ALA A 141 -19.60 6.06 -7.77
N ARG A 142 -20.68 5.42 -8.26
CA ARG A 142 -20.77 4.82 -9.59
C ARG A 142 -20.71 5.87 -10.69
N ALA A 143 -21.32 7.04 -10.48
CA ALA A 143 -21.21 8.18 -11.38
C ALA A 143 -19.77 8.71 -11.45
N VAL A 144 -19.13 8.94 -10.29
CA VAL A 144 -17.71 9.37 -10.22
C VAL A 144 -16.76 8.35 -10.86
N LEU A 145 -17.02 7.05 -10.70
CA LEU A 145 -16.32 5.99 -11.41
C LEU A 145 -16.50 6.11 -12.95
N GLU A 146 -17.71 6.38 -13.43
CA GLU A 146 -17.96 6.57 -14.87
C GLU A 146 -17.21 7.78 -15.42
N TYR A 147 -17.14 8.87 -14.65
CA TYR A 147 -16.31 10.03 -14.99
C TYR A 147 -14.84 9.63 -15.17
N PHE A 148 -14.26 8.85 -14.25
CA PHE A 148 -12.89 8.34 -14.39
C PHE A 148 -12.71 7.40 -15.60
N ARG A 149 -13.71 6.56 -15.93
CA ARG A 149 -13.69 5.73 -17.15
C ARG A 149 -13.74 6.55 -18.44
N SER A 150 -14.46 7.67 -18.42
CA SER A 150 -14.62 8.58 -19.56
C SER A 150 -13.46 9.57 -19.72
N TYR A 151 -12.62 9.72 -18.69
CA TYR A 151 -11.59 10.74 -18.67
C TYR A 151 -10.54 10.44 -19.73
N THR A 152 -10.31 11.42 -20.60
CA THR A 152 -9.20 11.44 -21.53
C THR A 152 -8.33 12.65 -21.18
N PRO A 153 -7.00 12.47 -20.99
CA PRO A 153 -6.10 13.59 -20.82
C PRO A 153 -6.25 14.54 -22.00
N THR A 154 -6.52 15.81 -21.71
CA THR A 154 -6.34 16.86 -22.71
C THR A 154 -4.85 17.05 -22.89
N GLU A 155 -4.32 16.86 -24.11
CA GLU A 155 -2.91 17.10 -24.39
C GLU A 155 -2.58 18.55 -24.03
N THR A 156 -1.71 18.74 -23.04
CA THR A 156 -1.24 20.05 -22.63
C THR A 156 -0.07 20.46 -23.53
N GLU A 157 -0.30 21.49 -24.36
CA GLU A 157 0.74 22.16 -25.18
C GLU A 157 1.91 22.72 -24.33
#